data_AF-A0A5C6ETQ7-F1
#
_entry.id   AF-A0A5C6ETQ7-F1
#
_cell.length_a   1.000
_cell.length_b   1.000
_cell.length_c   1.000
_cell.angle_alpha   90.00
_cell.angle_beta   90.00
_cell.angle_gamma   90.00
#
_symmetry.space_group_name_H-M   'P 1'
#
loop_
_entity.id
_entity.type
_entity.pdbx_description
1 polymer ?
#
loop_
_entity_poly.entity_id
_entity_poly.type
_entity_poly.pdbx_seq_one_letter_code
_entity_poly.pdbx_strand_id
1 'polypeptide(L)'
;MRVTTESSFLASDGQEIFYRYWEPTSPSDRAVMLFHRGHEHSARWQDFVDTSGLDDCSFFAWDARGHGRTVGERGAADSFSRMVKDADEFAKHIEQKHKIPLKQMAVVGQSVGAVLAASWIHDYAAPVRSLVMATPAFRIKLYVPFAIPALRLWNHIRPGGFIKSYVRPGMLTHDADQAKAYADDPLVSPQIATNILLDLHDTSTRLVDDASAIHTPTLMFVSGKDYVVRQDVQHQFFDRLSSTDKQIEVLDYFFHSTFWEAGRGDVIRRSGDFIRERFDASAAELPSETAAKGSLAKYEQLKHPPSVISRAWFGLQSLSLGTVGRLSRGVQIGWRDGFDSGQSLDHVYRNRAEGTTPIGRLIDRGYLDSIGWKGIRQRKINMERLLDEAIAQQVERFGEITILDIAAGPGRYVLETLKRNESLPLRAILCDRDPGGIAEGSVIARELGLSDRVEFRQSDAFDPAKIREAVGDRSVHIAIVSGLYELFPDNEPVERSLAGVANVLIDGGRLLYTDQPWHPQQEMIARVLPNRDGDPWVMRCRSQAEMDALVREAGFGRDQMLVDRWGIFSVATAVKYE
;
A
#
# COMPACT_ATOMS: atom_id res chain seq x y z
N MET A 1 -16.05 -5.32 33.61
CA MET A 1 -15.09 -5.92 32.69
C MET A 1 -15.87 -6.64 31.60
N ARG A 2 -15.77 -6.17 30.36
CA ARG A 2 -16.42 -6.80 29.22
C ARG A 2 -15.82 -8.18 29.00
N VAL A 3 -16.69 -9.17 28.75
CA VAL A 3 -16.26 -10.54 28.50
C VAL A 3 -15.58 -10.60 27.14
N THR A 4 -14.42 -11.25 27.09
CA THR A 4 -13.66 -11.46 25.86
C THR A 4 -14.06 -12.79 25.20
N THR A 5 -14.24 -12.76 23.89
CA THR A 5 -14.36 -13.95 23.04
C THR A 5 -13.10 -14.11 22.22
N GLU A 6 -12.57 -15.32 22.16
CA GLU A 6 -11.39 -15.65 21.36
C GLU A 6 -11.80 -16.33 20.06
N SER A 7 -11.19 -15.94 18.95
CA SER A 7 -11.46 -16.50 17.63
C SER A 7 -10.20 -16.38 16.76
N SER A 8 -10.29 -16.89 15.53
CA SER A 8 -9.27 -16.72 14.51
C SER A 8 -9.91 -16.35 13.17
N PHE A 9 -9.08 -15.85 12.24
CA PHE A 9 -9.42 -15.73 10.83
C PHE A 9 -8.28 -16.31 9.96
N LEU A 10 -8.63 -16.76 8.75
CA LEU A 10 -7.66 -17.31 7.80
C LEU A 10 -7.17 -16.19 6.87
N ALA A 11 -5.87 -15.90 6.93
CA ALA A 11 -5.22 -14.97 6.02
C ALA A 11 -5.05 -15.57 4.61
N SER A 12 -4.82 -14.72 3.60
CA SER A 12 -4.76 -15.15 2.19
C SER A 12 -3.59 -16.09 1.84
N ASP A 13 -2.62 -16.24 2.73
CA ASP A 13 -1.51 -17.19 2.61
C ASP A 13 -1.72 -18.48 3.41
N GLY A 14 -2.92 -18.68 3.96
CA GLY A 14 -3.29 -19.86 4.73
C GLY A 14 -2.89 -19.82 6.21
N GLN A 15 -2.28 -18.73 6.69
CA GLN A 15 -1.99 -18.56 8.10
C GLN A 15 -3.27 -18.26 8.89
N GLU A 16 -3.50 -19.01 9.97
CA GLU A 16 -4.52 -18.68 10.95
C GLU A 16 -4.01 -17.58 11.89
N ILE A 17 -4.72 -16.45 11.95
CA ILE A 17 -4.40 -15.31 12.80
C ILE A 17 -5.42 -15.24 13.93
N PHE A 18 -4.90 -15.26 15.17
CA PHE A 18 -5.72 -15.20 16.37
C PHE A 18 -6.21 -13.77 16.65
N TYR A 19 -7.44 -13.62 17.15
CA TYR A 19 -7.94 -12.35 17.66
C TYR A 19 -8.87 -12.51 18.86
N ARG A 20 -9.00 -11.42 19.61
CA ARG A 20 -9.98 -11.20 20.67
C ARG A 20 -11.03 -10.22 20.20
N TYR A 21 -12.26 -10.51 20.60
CA TYR A 21 -13.43 -9.69 20.33
C TYR A 21 -14.17 -9.44 21.63
N TRP A 22 -14.61 -8.20 21.85
CA TRP A 22 -15.49 -7.83 22.94
C TRP A 22 -16.76 -7.22 22.36
N GLU A 23 -17.89 -7.83 22.71
CA GLU A 23 -19.20 -7.34 22.31
C GLU A 23 -19.49 -5.97 22.94
N PRO A 24 -20.23 -5.09 22.24
CA PRO A 24 -20.68 -3.85 22.82
C PRO A 24 -21.73 -4.16 23.90
N THR A 25 -21.80 -3.33 24.93
CA THR A 25 -22.84 -3.46 25.96
C THR A 25 -24.20 -2.95 25.46
N SER A 26 -24.19 -2.10 24.42
CA SER A 26 -25.37 -1.64 23.69
C SER A 26 -25.24 -1.96 22.20
N PRO A 27 -26.23 -2.58 21.53
CA PRO A 27 -26.12 -2.95 20.12
C PRO A 27 -25.82 -1.75 19.22
N SER A 28 -24.75 -1.82 18.42
CA SER A 28 -24.45 -0.87 17.36
C SER A 28 -23.61 -1.52 16.26
N ASP A 29 -23.46 -0.83 15.13
CA ASP A 29 -22.58 -1.19 14.02
C ASP A 29 -21.21 -0.51 14.08
N ARG A 30 -20.83 0.04 15.25
CA ARG A 30 -19.54 0.72 15.48
C ARG A 30 -18.50 -0.25 16.03
N ALA A 31 -17.26 -0.13 15.56
CA ALA A 31 -16.16 -0.93 16.06
C ALA A 31 -14.88 -0.15 16.28
N VAL A 32 -14.01 -0.67 17.15
CA VAL A 32 -12.65 -0.20 17.35
C VAL A 32 -11.68 -1.37 17.14
N MET A 33 -10.77 -1.21 16.19
CA MET A 33 -9.65 -2.13 15.98
C MET A 33 -8.46 -1.69 16.82
N LEU A 34 -7.89 -2.60 17.62
CA LEU A 34 -6.81 -2.34 18.56
C LEU A 34 -5.51 -3.03 18.10
N PHE A 35 -4.48 -2.22 17.86
CA PHE A 35 -3.19 -2.64 17.32
C PHE A 35 -2.13 -2.60 18.44
N HIS A 36 -1.77 -3.78 18.95
CA HIS A 36 -0.80 -3.92 20.04
C HIS A 36 0.62 -3.48 19.65
N ARG A 37 1.48 -3.22 20.64
CA ARG A 37 2.89 -2.84 20.41
C ARG A 37 3.72 -4.04 19.96
N GLY A 38 4.97 -3.76 19.58
CA GLY A 38 5.94 -4.83 19.38
C GLY A 38 6.11 -5.66 20.66
N HIS A 39 6.41 -6.95 20.49
CA HIS A 39 6.70 -7.91 21.56
C HIS A 39 5.51 -8.36 22.43
N GLU A 40 4.35 -7.70 22.36
CA GLU A 40 3.16 -8.04 23.17
C GLU A 40 2.01 -8.58 22.31
N HIS A 41 0.78 -8.60 22.84
CA HIS A 41 -0.38 -9.23 22.22
C HIS A 41 -1.71 -8.58 22.65
N SER A 42 -2.82 -8.99 22.01
CA SER A 42 -4.15 -8.38 22.13
C SER A 42 -4.77 -8.37 23.52
N ALA A 43 -4.45 -9.33 24.41
CA ALA A 43 -5.09 -9.41 25.72
C ALA A 43 -4.82 -8.18 26.60
N ARG A 44 -3.69 -7.51 26.35
CA ARG A 44 -3.29 -6.33 27.13
C ARG A 44 -4.20 -5.13 26.95
N TRP A 45 -5.10 -5.15 25.96
CA TRP A 45 -6.06 -4.09 25.69
C TRP A 45 -7.29 -4.09 26.60
N GLN A 46 -7.46 -5.09 27.47
CA GLN A 46 -8.67 -5.22 28.32
C GLN A 46 -9.00 -3.95 29.11
N ASP A 47 -7.99 -3.28 29.69
CA ASP A 47 -8.21 -2.05 30.46
C ASP A 47 -8.74 -0.90 29.58
N PHE A 48 -8.22 -0.77 28.35
CA PHE A 48 -8.72 0.21 27.38
C PHE A 48 -10.18 -0.07 26.99
N VAL A 49 -10.51 -1.34 26.73
CA VAL A 49 -11.87 -1.78 26.40
C VAL A 49 -12.84 -1.42 27.52
N ASP A 50 -12.42 -1.60 28.77
CA ASP A 50 -13.28 -1.38 29.94
C ASP A 50 -13.41 0.10 30.34
N THR A 51 -12.42 0.94 30.04
CA THR A 51 -12.33 2.30 30.58
C THR A 51 -12.40 3.41 29.52
N SER A 52 -12.45 3.08 28.23
CA SER A 52 -12.60 4.06 27.14
C SER A 52 -13.98 4.73 27.05
N GLY A 53 -15.02 4.16 27.69
CA GLY A 53 -16.38 4.70 27.65
C GLY A 53 -17.07 4.57 26.29
N LEU A 54 -16.62 3.64 25.44
CA LEU A 54 -17.22 3.34 24.13
C LEU A 54 -18.17 2.14 24.24
N ASP A 55 -19.24 2.29 25.02
CA ASP A 55 -20.21 1.23 25.40
C ASP A 55 -21.02 0.67 24.23
N ASP A 56 -21.19 1.45 23.19
CA ASP A 56 -21.81 1.05 21.94
C ASP A 56 -20.83 0.37 20.97
N CYS A 57 -19.52 0.43 21.19
CA CYS A 57 -18.53 -0.09 20.23
C CYS A 57 -18.14 -1.54 20.51
N SER A 58 -18.14 -2.33 19.44
CA SER A 58 -17.42 -3.60 19.35
C SER A 58 -15.91 -3.37 19.40
N PHE A 59 -15.14 -4.18 20.13
CA PHE A 59 -13.68 -4.09 20.09
C PHE A 59 -13.05 -5.33 19.47
N PHE A 60 -12.07 -5.14 18.60
CA PHE A 60 -11.35 -6.22 17.93
C PHE A 60 -9.84 -6.02 18.07
N ALA A 61 -9.12 -7.03 18.55
CA ALA A 61 -7.67 -6.98 18.71
C ALA A 61 -7.05 -8.30 18.26
N TRP A 62 -6.23 -8.31 17.21
CA TRP A 62 -5.50 -9.51 16.81
C TRP A 62 -4.21 -9.70 17.59
N ASP A 63 -3.63 -10.89 17.50
CA ASP A 63 -2.21 -11.11 17.77
C ASP A 63 -1.47 -11.14 16.43
N ALA A 64 -0.57 -10.17 16.19
CA ALA A 64 0.16 -10.08 14.92
C ALA A 64 1.05 -11.31 14.73
N ARG A 65 1.51 -11.56 13.50
CA ARG A 65 2.45 -12.66 13.22
C ARG A 65 3.65 -12.61 14.15
N GLY A 66 4.00 -13.78 14.69
CA GLY A 66 5.08 -13.93 15.67
C GLY A 66 4.76 -13.43 17.09
N HIS A 67 3.51 -13.07 17.39
CA HIS A 67 3.10 -12.53 18.69
C HIS A 67 1.94 -13.33 19.30
N GLY A 68 1.81 -13.27 20.63
CA GLY A 68 0.64 -13.79 21.34
C GLY A 68 0.30 -15.24 21.04
N ARG A 69 -0.95 -15.50 20.64
CA ARG A 69 -1.47 -16.83 20.32
C ARG A 69 -1.48 -17.15 18.83
N THR A 70 -1.10 -16.20 17.97
CA THR A 70 -0.89 -16.49 16.54
C THR A 70 0.32 -17.39 16.38
N VAL A 71 0.11 -18.54 15.73
CA VAL A 71 1.13 -19.57 15.54
C VAL A 71 2.23 -19.03 14.62
N GLY A 72 3.49 -19.28 14.98
CA GLY A 72 4.65 -18.88 14.19
C GLY A 72 5.89 -18.64 15.04
N GLU A 73 7.01 -18.38 14.38
CA GLU A 73 8.26 -18.04 15.05
C GLU A 73 8.16 -16.69 15.76
N ARG A 74 8.57 -16.63 17.03
CA ARG A 74 8.36 -15.45 17.88
C ARG A 74 9.12 -14.23 17.38
N GLY A 75 8.43 -13.11 17.21
CA GLY A 75 8.99 -11.86 16.70
C GLY A 75 9.32 -11.87 15.19
N ALA A 76 8.86 -12.88 14.46
CA ALA A 76 9.09 -13.06 13.03
C ALA A 76 7.81 -12.96 12.21
N ALA A 77 7.98 -12.47 10.98
CA ALA A 77 7.01 -12.54 9.89
C ALA A 77 7.80 -12.48 8.57
N ASP A 78 7.14 -12.77 7.44
CA ASP A 78 7.79 -12.72 6.12
C ASP A 78 8.28 -11.31 5.77
N SER A 79 7.47 -10.31 6.09
CA SER A 79 7.78 -8.90 5.93
C SER A 79 6.85 -8.03 6.77
N PHE A 80 7.20 -6.75 6.96
CA PHE A 80 6.27 -5.80 7.58
C PHE A 80 5.01 -5.61 6.73
N SER A 81 5.16 -5.52 5.39
CA SER A 81 4.03 -5.39 4.45
C SER A 81 3.04 -6.56 4.52
N ARG A 82 3.50 -7.78 4.87
CA ARG A 82 2.60 -8.93 5.09
C ARG A 82 1.68 -8.68 6.29
N MET A 83 2.21 -8.12 7.38
CA MET A 83 1.38 -7.72 8.52
C MET A 83 0.43 -6.57 8.16
N VAL A 84 0.85 -5.63 7.30
CA VAL A 84 -0.05 -4.56 6.80
C VAL A 84 -1.19 -5.17 5.99
N LYS A 85 -0.91 -6.19 5.18
CA LYS A 85 -1.94 -6.93 4.44
C LYS A 85 -2.86 -7.74 5.36
N ASP A 86 -2.33 -8.32 6.45
CA ASP A 86 -3.18 -8.95 7.47
C ASP A 86 -4.14 -7.94 8.10
N ALA A 87 -3.75 -6.66 8.18
CA ALA A 87 -4.63 -5.59 8.63
C ALA A 87 -5.85 -5.37 7.76
N ASP A 88 -5.62 -5.29 6.45
CA ASP A 88 -6.67 -5.19 5.47
C ASP A 88 -7.58 -6.43 5.47
N GLU A 89 -6.98 -7.63 5.55
CA GLU A 89 -7.72 -8.90 5.60
C GLU A 89 -8.56 -9.04 6.87
N PHE A 90 -8.09 -8.57 8.02
CA PHE A 90 -8.88 -8.59 9.25
C PHE A 90 -10.02 -7.57 9.22
N ALA A 91 -9.80 -6.37 8.69
CA ALA A 91 -10.87 -5.39 8.53
C ALA A 91 -12.00 -5.93 7.65
N LYS A 92 -11.63 -6.57 6.53
CA LYS A 92 -12.58 -7.29 5.64
C LYS A 92 -13.24 -8.46 6.35
N HIS A 93 -12.51 -9.21 7.17
CA HIS A 93 -13.09 -10.28 8.00
C HIS A 93 -14.14 -9.73 8.96
N ILE A 94 -13.87 -8.61 9.64
CA ILE A 94 -14.82 -7.94 10.53
C ILE A 94 -16.06 -7.51 9.74
N GLU A 95 -15.89 -6.86 8.59
CA GLU A 95 -17.01 -6.44 7.74
C GLU A 95 -17.88 -7.60 7.30
N GLN A 96 -17.27 -8.70 6.83
CA GLN A 96 -18.00 -9.85 6.32
C GLN A 96 -18.67 -10.67 7.43
N LYS A 97 -17.96 -10.95 8.52
CA LYS A 97 -18.43 -11.83 9.62
C LYS A 97 -19.32 -11.08 10.61
N HIS A 98 -18.95 -9.86 10.99
CA HIS A 98 -19.64 -9.08 12.02
C HIS A 98 -20.59 -8.02 11.45
N LYS A 99 -20.63 -7.84 10.12
CA LYS A 99 -21.52 -6.88 9.43
C LYS A 99 -21.30 -5.42 9.85
N ILE A 100 -20.06 -5.09 10.16
CA ILE A 100 -19.61 -3.75 10.57
C ILE A 100 -18.86 -3.14 9.38
N PRO A 101 -19.39 -2.12 8.69
CA PRO A 101 -18.70 -1.50 7.56
C PRO A 101 -17.37 -0.87 7.97
N LEU A 102 -16.36 -0.87 7.10
CA LEU A 102 -15.05 -0.24 7.39
C LEU A 102 -15.18 1.24 7.84
N LYS A 103 -16.15 1.97 7.26
CA LYS A 103 -16.46 3.37 7.62
C LYS A 103 -17.02 3.57 9.03
N GLN A 104 -17.44 2.50 9.68
CA GLN A 104 -17.87 2.46 11.08
C GLN A 104 -16.81 1.83 12.00
N MET A 105 -15.56 1.73 11.53
CA MET A 105 -14.44 1.30 12.35
C MET A 105 -13.55 2.48 12.72
N ALA A 106 -13.14 2.57 13.98
CA ALA A 106 -12.03 3.39 14.43
C ALA A 106 -10.81 2.51 14.71
N VAL A 107 -9.62 3.09 14.73
CA VAL A 107 -8.38 2.37 14.99
C VAL A 107 -7.66 2.99 16.17
N VAL A 108 -7.17 2.16 17.10
CA VAL A 108 -6.26 2.57 18.16
C VAL A 108 -5.00 1.74 18.07
N GLY A 109 -3.84 2.37 18.00
CA GLY A 109 -2.57 1.68 17.96
C GLY A 109 -1.52 2.32 18.84
N GLN A 110 -0.53 1.54 19.25
CA GLN A 110 0.64 2.08 19.95
C GLN A 110 1.95 1.52 19.39
N SER A 111 3.00 2.35 19.34
CA SER A 111 4.34 1.94 18.92
C SER A 111 4.35 1.28 17.54
N VAL A 112 4.79 0.02 17.41
CA VAL A 112 4.76 -0.74 16.15
C VAL A 112 3.34 -0.93 15.62
N GLY A 113 2.36 -1.16 16.49
CA GLY A 113 0.95 -1.28 16.08
C GLY A 113 0.39 0.02 15.51
N ALA A 114 0.84 1.18 16.02
CA ALA A 114 0.49 2.47 15.45
C ALA A 114 1.10 2.69 14.05
N VAL A 115 2.34 2.24 13.82
CA VAL A 115 2.95 2.27 12.47
C VAL A 115 2.20 1.33 11.54
N LEU A 116 1.82 0.14 12.02
CA LEU A 116 1.05 -0.84 11.24
C LEU A 116 -0.32 -0.27 10.81
N ALA A 117 -1.04 0.39 11.72
CA ALA A 117 -2.29 1.07 11.43
C ALA A 117 -2.10 2.21 10.42
N ALA A 118 -1.08 3.06 10.60
CA ALA A 118 -0.76 4.13 9.66
C ALA A 118 -0.37 3.60 8.27
N SER A 119 0.40 2.50 8.21
CA SER A 119 0.73 1.82 6.95
C SER A 119 -0.49 1.30 6.23
N TRP A 120 -1.42 0.67 6.96
CA TRP A 120 -2.66 0.17 6.36
C TRP A 120 -3.52 1.31 5.81
N ILE A 121 -3.71 2.38 6.57
CA ILE A 121 -4.46 3.56 6.12
C ILE A 121 -3.77 4.23 4.92
N HIS A 122 -2.45 4.34 4.93
CA HIS A 122 -1.68 4.91 3.83
C HIS A 122 -1.75 4.05 2.56
N ASP A 123 -1.45 2.76 2.68
CA ASP A 123 -1.28 1.87 1.53
C ASP A 123 -2.63 1.43 0.94
N TYR A 124 -3.64 1.27 1.79
CA TYR A 124 -4.97 0.80 1.41
C TYR A 124 -6.04 1.89 1.40
N ALA A 125 -5.71 3.13 1.74
CA ALA A 125 -6.69 4.22 1.88
C ALA A 125 -7.91 3.80 2.70
N ALA A 126 -7.69 3.02 3.77
CA ALA A 126 -8.76 2.41 4.55
C ALA A 126 -9.69 3.51 5.08
N PRO A 127 -11.00 3.48 4.76
CA PRO A 127 -11.92 4.58 5.05
C PRO A 127 -12.41 4.56 6.50
N VAL A 128 -11.50 4.33 7.47
CA VAL A 128 -11.82 4.26 8.89
C VAL A 128 -12.22 5.63 9.42
N ARG A 129 -13.06 5.62 10.47
CA ARG A 129 -13.64 6.80 11.11
C ARG A 129 -12.59 7.72 11.72
N SER A 130 -11.59 7.13 12.37
CA SER A 130 -10.54 7.84 13.06
C SER A 130 -9.35 6.94 13.37
N LEU A 131 -8.17 7.55 13.48
CA LEU A 131 -6.94 6.92 13.95
C LEU A 131 -6.51 7.57 15.27
N VAL A 132 -6.51 6.80 16.35
CA VAL A 132 -5.84 7.17 17.59
C VAL A 132 -4.51 6.43 17.65
N MET A 133 -3.41 7.16 17.84
CA MET A 133 -2.09 6.55 17.87
C MET A 133 -1.24 7.09 19.01
N ALA A 134 -0.57 6.20 19.74
CA ALA A 134 0.36 6.58 20.80
C ALA A 134 1.79 6.17 20.44
N THR A 135 2.73 7.11 20.65
CA THR A 135 4.18 6.92 20.47
C THR A 135 4.58 6.07 19.26
N PRO A 136 4.08 6.39 18.03
CA PRO A 136 4.33 5.56 16.87
C PRO A 136 5.82 5.35 16.63
N ALA A 137 6.19 4.10 16.37
CA ALA A 137 7.59 3.67 16.28
C ALA A 137 8.29 4.05 14.95
N PHE A 138 8.06 5.27 14.47
CA PHE A 138 8.63 5.74 13.20
C PHE A 138 10.16 5.77 13.20
N ARG A 139 10.76 5.98 14.37
CA ARG A 139 12.22 5.91 14.54
C ARG A 139 12.60 5.35 15.89
N ILE A 140 12.93 4.06 15.92
CA ILE A 140 13.48 3.39 17.09
C ILE A 140 14.88 3.94 17.39
N LYS A 141 15.17 4.19 18.66
CA LYS A 141 16.49 4.59 19.16
C LYS A 141 17.43 3.38 19.12
N LEU A 142 18.27 3.34 18.09
CA LEU A 142 19.40 2.40 18.02
C LEU A 142 20.66 3.12 18.51
N TYR A 143 21.14 2.74 19.68
CA TYR A 143 22.29 3.40 20.32
C TYR A 143 23.64 3.08 19.64
N VAL A 144 23.68 2.00 18.84
CA VAL A 144 24.88 1.62 18.07
C VAL A 144 24.93 2.43 16.77
N PRO A 145 25.98 3.24 16.52
CA PRO A 145 26.15 3.94 15.26
C PRO A 145 26.18 2.97 14.07
N PHE A 146 25.61 3.36 12.93
CA PHE A 146 25.54 2.54 11.72
C PHE A 146 24.84 1.18 11.87
N ALA A 147 24.00 1.00 12.91
CA ALA A 147 23.27 -0.24 13.13
C ALA A 147 22.44 -0.68 11.92
N ILE A 148 21.66 0.22 11.30
CA ILE A 148 20.83 -0.13 10.13
C ILE A 148 21.67 -0.67 8.96
N PRO A 149 22.72 0.04 8.45
CA PRO A 149 23.60 -0.52 7.43
C PRO A 149 24.23 -1.87 7.78
N ALA A 150 24.72 -2.03 9.01
CA ALA A 150 25.33 -3.28 9.46
C ALA A 150 24.32 -4.44 9.47
N LEU A 151 23.11 -4.19 9.95
CA LEU A 151 22.02 -5.17 9.97
C LEU A 151 21.57 -5.54 8.55
N ARG A 152 21.52 -4.58 7.62
CA ARG A 152 21.22 -4.88 6.20
C ARG A 152 22.26 -5.81 5.59
N LEU A 153 23.55 -5.52 5.80
CA LEU A 153 24.63 -6.39 5.32
C LEU A 153 24.54 -7.79 5.94
N TRP A 154 24.31 -7.86 7.25
CA TRP A 154 24.14 -9.14 7.94
C TRP A 154 22.95 -9.94 7.42
N ASN A 155 21.79 -9.30 7.25
CA ASN A 155 20.58 -9.94 6.72
C ASN A 155 20.74 -10.42 5.27
N HIS A 156 21.57 -9.73 4.47
CA HIS A 156 21.90 -10.16 3.11
C HIS A 156 22.81 -11.42 3.10
N ILE A 157 23.78 -11.48 4.01
CA ILE A 157 24.72 -12.62 4.11
C ILE A 157 24.05 -13.83 4.77
N ARG A 158 23.28 -13.61 5.84
CA ARG A 158 22.63 -14.63 6.64
C ARG A 158 21.19 -14.20 6.99
N PRO A 159 20.21 -14.46 6.10
CA PRO A 159 18.81 -14.15 6.37
C PRO A 159 18.27 -14.99 7.55
N GLY A 160 17.19 -14.49 8.18
CA GLY A 160 16.54 -15.17 9.31
C GLY A 160 17.21 -14.95 10.68
N GLY A 161 18.06 -13.93 10.80
CA GLY A 161 18.63 -13.54 12.09
C GLY A 161 17.64 -12.84 13.01
N PHE A 162 17.93 -12.83 14.31
CA PHE A 162 17.14 -12.15 15.35
C PHE A 162 17.98 -11.18 16.15
N ILE A 163 17.32 -10.15 16.68
CA ILE A 163 17.88 -9.18 17.60
C ILE A 163 17.03 -9.21 18.87
N LYS A 164 17.69 -9.30 20.02
CA LYS A 164 17.02 -9.17 21.31
C LYS A 164 16.85 -7.70 21.66
N SER A 165 15.63 -7.29 21.97
CA SER A 165 15.31 -5.95 22.44
C SER A 165 16.05 -5.64 23.74
N TYR A 166 16.63 -4.44 23.81
CA TYR A 166 17.28 -3.93 25.02
C TYR A 166 16.26 -3.31 26.00
N VAL A 167 15.01 -3.13 25.56
CA VAL A 167 13.96 -2.43 26.31
C VAL A 167 13.52 -3.29 27.49
N ARG A 168 13.59 -2.72 28.70
CA ARG A 168 13.17 -3.37 29.94
C ARG A 168 11.78 -2.88 30.37
N PRO A 169 11.01 -3.65 31.15
CA PRO A 169 9.67 -3.25 31.60
C PRO A 169 9.64 -1.90 32.35
N GLY A 170 10.63 -1.60 33.18
CA GLY A 170 10.73 -0.30 33.86
C GLY A 170 11.09 0.89 32.95
N MET A 171 11.54 0.65 31.71
CA MET A 171 11.72 1.70 30.69
C MET A 171 10.42 1.93 29.90
N LEU A 172 9.46 1.03 30.04
CA LEU A 172 8.20 1.05 29.32
C LEU A 172 7.16 1.88 30.08
N THR A 173 7.11 1.82 31.40
CA THR A 173 6.08 2.50 32.22
C THR A 173 6.59 2.79 33.64
N HIS A 174 6.03 3.82 34.30
CA HIS A 174 6.18 4.03 35.74
C HIS A 174 5.24 3.18 36.58
N ASP A 175 4.17 2.65 35.99
CA ASP A 175 3.22 1.77 36.69
C ASP A 175 3.91 0.42 36.97
N ALA A 176 4.20 0.18 38.24
CA ALA A 176 4.94 -1.00 38.67
C ALA A 176 4.17 -2.30 38.41
N ASP A 177 2.83 -2.27 38.50
CA ASP A 177 1.99 -3.43 38.27
C ASP A 177 1.95 -3.77 36.77
N GLN A 178 1.86 -2.75 35.91
CA GLN A 178 1.93 -2.94 34.46
C GLN A 178 3.30 -3.41 34.00
N ALA A 179 4.38 -2.87 34.58
CA ALA A 179 5.74 -3.33 34.32
C ALA A 179 5.93 -4.79 34.75
N LYS A 180 5.43 -5.18 35.93
CA LYS A 180 5.48 -6.57 36.40
C LYS A 180 4.65 -7.49 35.52
N ALA A 181 3.42 -7.10 35.20
CA ALA A 181 2.54 -7.86 34.32
C ALA A 181 3.17 -8.09 32.94
N TYR A 182 3.89 -7.10 32.38
CA TYR A 182 4.63 -7.27 31.13
C TYR A 182 5.85 -8.20 31.28
N ALA A 183 6.56 -8.13 32.40
CA ALA A 183 7.75 -8.94 32.66
C ALA A 183 7.43 -10.43 32.83
N ASP A 184 6.29 -10.73 33.48
CA ASP A 184 5.89 -12.07 33.86
C ASP A 184 5.04 -12.77 32.77
N ASP A 185 4.71 -12.07 31.68
CA ASP A 185 3.82 -12.56 30.61
C ASP A 185 4.55 -13.54 29.68
N PRO A 186 4.15 -14.83 29.63
CA PRO A 186 4.82 -15.83 28.80
C PRO A 186 4.55 -15.64 27.29
N LEU A 187 3.56 -14.83 26.92
CA LEU A 187 3.26 -14.51 25.53
C LEU A 187 4.04 -13.29 25.02
N VAL A 188 4.71 -12.55 25.92
CA VAL A 188 5.62 -11.47 25.56
C VAL A 188 6.98 -12.04 25.16
N SER A 189 7.47 -11.63 24.00
CA SER A 189 8.76 -12.10 23.46
C SER A 189 9.69 -10.95 23.14
N PRO A 190 10.89 -10.86 23.74
CA PRO A 190 11.79 -9.72 23.56
C PRO A 190 12.55 -9.75 22.22
N GLN A 191 12.44 -10.80 21.42
CA GLN A 191 13.17 -10.91 20.16
C GLN A 191 12.37 -10.33 18.99
N ILE A 192 13.09 -9.79 18.00
CA ILE A 192 12.55 -9.32 16.73
C ILE A 192 13.44 -9.85 15.60
N ALA A 193 12.84 -10.37 14.54
CA ALA A 193 13.58 -10.80 13.37
C ALA A 193 14.21 -9.58 12.66
N THR A 194 15.46 -9.73 12.19
CA THR A 194 16.22 -8.62 11.59
C THR A 194 15.52 -8.04 10.36
N ASN A 195 14.88 -8.88 9.54
CA ASN A 195 14.08 -8.42 8.39
C ASN A 195 12.91 -7.55 8.84
N ILE A 196 12.22 -7.89 9.93
CA ILE A 196 11.08 -7.11 10.44
C ILE A 196 11.54 -5.76 11.01
N LEU A 197 12.67 -5.72 11.72
CA LEU A 197 13.23 -4.44 12.19
C LEU A 197 13.62 -3.52 11.03
N LEU A 198 14.25 -4.07 9.99
CA LEU A 198 14.64 -3.32 8.79
C LEU A 198 13.42 -2.86 7.99
N ASP A 199 12.45 -3.74 7.75
CA ASP A 199 11.22 -3.40 7.04
C ASP A 199 10.40 -2.34 7.80
N LEU A 200 10.34 -2.41 9.15
CA LEU A 200 9.70 -1.38 9.97
C LEU A 200 10.41 -0.03 9.82
N HIS A 201 11.74 0.00 9.81
CA HIS A 201 12.52 1.23 9.62
C HIS A 201 12.29 1.85 8.24
N ASP A 202 12.27 1.02 7.19
CA ASP A 202 12.06 1.45 5.81
C ASP A 202 10.62 1.95 5.61
N THR A 203 9.63 1.19 6.07
CA THR A 203 8.20 1.55 6.01
C THR A 203 7.92 2.83 6.79
N SER A 204 8.48 2.96 7.99
CA SER A 204 8.33 4.18 8.80
C SER A 204 8.93 5.40 8.12
N THR A 205 10.10 5.25 7.50
CA THR A 205 10.75 6.36 6.77
C THR A 205 9.89 6.80 5.59
N ARG A 206 9.32 5.85 4.84
CA ARG A 206 8.35 6.12 3.78
C ARG A 206 7.11 6.85 4.30
N LEU A 207 6.47 6.36 5.35
CA LEU A 207 5.26 6.98 5.92
C LEU A 207 5.47 8.40 6.40
N VAL A 208 6.63 8.71 7.01
CA VAL A 208 6.93 10.07 7.43
C VAL A 208 7.21 10.97 6.23
N ASP A 209 7.82 10.45 5.17
CA ASP A 209 8.05 11.21 3.95
C ASP A 209 6.74 11.55 3.22
N ASP A 210 5.82 10.59 3.17
CA ASP A 210 4.59 10.65 2.40
C ASP A 210 3.31 10.77 3.26
N ALA A 211 3.44 11.28 4.50
CA ALA A 211 2.33 11.38 5.45
C ALA A 211 1.13 12.20 4.93
N SER A 212 1.36 13.06 3.92
CA SER A 212 0.31 13.81 3.23
C SER A 212 -0.71 12.94 2.49
N ALA A 213 -0.42 11.65 2.28
CA ALA A 213 -1.40 10.72 1.73
C ALA A 213 -2.50 10.33 2.74
N ILE A 214 -2.32 10.64 4.04
CA ILE A 214 -3.27 10.28 5.10
C ILE A 214 -4.19 11.46 5.41
N HIS A 215 -5.50 11.25 5.21
CA HIS A 215 -6.56 12.22 5.47
C HIS A 215 -7.45 11.87 6.67
N THR A 216 -7.29 10.67 7.24
CA THR A 216 -8.08 10.16 8.35
C THR A 216 -8.01 11.09 9.57
N PRO A 217 -9.14 11.41 10.24
CA PRO A 217 -9.13 12.13 11.51
C PRO A 217 -8.17 11.47 12.51
N THR A 218 -7.20 12.21 13.04
CA THR A 218 -6.08 11.62 13.79
C THR A 218 -5.86 12.29 15.14
N LEU A 219 -5.85 11.49 16.22
CA LEU A 219 -5.36 11.90 17.54
C LEU A 219 -4.04 11.20 17.83
N MET A 220 -2.97 11.97 18.02
CA MET A 220 -1.64 11.43 18.28
C MET A 220 -1.13 11.82 19.67
N PHE A 221 -0.77 10.82 20.48
CA PHE A 221 -0.11 11.01 21.76
C PHE A 221 1.41 10.80 21.63
N VAL A 222 2.19 11.75 22.12
CA VAL A 222 3.65 11.70 22.15
C VAL A 222 4.11 11.65 23.60
N SER A 223 4.80 10.58 24.01
CA SER A 223 5.30 10.48 25.39
C SER A 223 6.61 11.22 25.57
N GLY A 224 6.67 12.16 26.51
CA GLY A 224 7.74 13.14 26.71
C GLY A 224 9.08 12.57 27.20
N LYS A 225 9.08 11.46 27.93
CA LYS A 225 10.28 10.75 28.42
C LYS A 225 10.44 9.36 27.80
N ASP A 226 10.13 9.22 26.52
CA ASP A 226 10.21 7.95 25.80
C ASP A 226 11.67 7.47 25.59
N TYR A 227 12.01 6.28 26.08
CA TYR A 227 13.33 5.65 25.92
C TYR A 227 13.50 4.87 24.61
N VAL A 228 12.43 4.56 23.90
CA VAL A 228 12.40 3.59 22.80
C VAL A 228 12.40 4.28 21.44
N VAL A 229 11.63 5.35 21.28
CA VAL A 229 11.43 6.01 19.98
C VAL A 229 11.77 7.50 20.05
N ARG A 230 12.06 8.10 18.90
CA ARG A 230 12.32 9.54 18.81
C ARG A 230 11.02 10.31 18.53
N GLN A 231 10.86 11.44 19.23
CA GLN A 231 9.65 12.28 19.15
C GLN A 231 9.68 13.23 17.96
N ASP A 232 10.85 13.71 17.55
CA ASP A 232 11.02 14.63 16.41
C ASP A 232 10.40 14.07 15.13
N VAL A 233 10.56 12.77 14.89
CA VAL A 233 9.97 12.08 13.73
C VAL A 233 8.45 11.93 13.86
N GLN A 234 7.91 11.84 15.08
CA GLN A 234 6.45 11.79 15.31
C GLN A 234 5.82 13.16 15.00
N HIS A 235 6.43 14.25 15.47
CA HIS A 235 6.00 15.61 15.12
C HIS A 235 6.06 15.84 13.61
N GLN A 236 7.16 15.44 12.96
CA GLN A 236 7.30 15.55 11.50
C GLN A 236 6.18 14.83 10.75
N PHE A 237 5.82 13.61 11.17
CA PHE A 237 4.69 12.88 10.59
C PHE A 237 3.38 13.65 10.76
N PHE A 238 3.07 14.09 11.99
CA PHE A 238 1.84 14.81 12.30
C PHE A 238 1.69 16.12 11.52
N ASP A 239 2.76 16.90 11.43
CA ASP A 239 2.76 18.18 10.70
C ASP A 239 2.43 17.97 9.22
N ARG A 240 2.90 16.86 8.65
CA ARG A 240 2.72 16.49 7.24
C ARG A 240 1.38 15.82 6.91
N LEU A 241 0.61 15.36 7.89
CA LEU A 241 -0.72 14.79 7.66
C LEU A 241 -1.62 15.79 6.91
N SER A 242 -2.36 15.31 5.90
CA SER A 242 -3.36 16.12 5.17
C SER A 242 -4.74 16.11 5.86
N SER A 243 -4.91 15.35 6.94
CA SER A 243 -6.11 15.40 7.76
C SER A 243 -6.36 16.81 8.30
N THR A 244 -7.56 17.34 8.04
CA THR A 244 -8.02 18.63 8.57
C THR A 244 -8.47 18.53 10.03
N ASP A 245 -8.74 17.31 10.49
CA ASP A 245 -9.16 17.00 11.85
C ASP A 245 -8.06 16.18 12.55
N LYS A 246 -7.01 16.89 12.97
CA LYS A 246 -5.86 16.27 13.63
C LYS A 246 -5.51 16.98 14.93
N GLN A 247 -5.21 16.19 15.96
CA GLN A 247 -4.85 16.66 17.30
C GLN A 247 -3.58 15.93 17.77
N ILE A 248 -2.68 16.67 18.42
CA ILE A 248 -1.45 16.12 19.01
C ILE A 248 -1.37 16.51 20.48
N GLU A 249 -1.07 15.53 21.33
CA GLU A 249 -0.87 15.74 22.76
C GLU A 249 0.50 15.23 23.20
N VAL A 250 1.32 16.12 23.75
CA VAL A 250 2.61 15.76 24.34
C VAL A 250 2.42 15.50 25.83
N LEU A 251 2.80 14.32 26.27
CA LEU A 251 2.64 13.81 27.63
C LEU A 251 4.00 13.87 28.35
N ASP A 252 4.35 15.04 28.89
CA ASP A 252 5.72 15.41 29.31
C ASP A 252 6.47 14.37 30.15
N TYR A 253 5.76 13.66 31.04
CA TYR A 253 6.35 12.70 31.96
C TYR A 253 6.18 11.24 31.53
N PHE A 254 5.40 10.95 30.50
CA PHE A 254 5.09 9.56 30.14
C PHE A 254 6.31 8.85 29.55
N PHE A 255 6.41 7.55 29.86
CA PHE A 255 7.29 6.59 29.17
C PHE A 255 6.60 5.98 27.95
N HIS A 256 7.25 5.03 27.29
CA HIS A 256 6.81 4.49 26.00
C HIS A 256 5.42 3.84 26.03
N SER A 257 4.98 3.27 27.16
CA SER A 257 3.71 2.53 27.32
C SER A 257 2.52 3.43 27.61
N THR A 258 2.22 4.38 26.74
CA THR A 258 1.20 5.41 26.97
C THR A 258 -0.14 4.87 27.48
N PHE A 259 -0.72 3.83 26.87
CA PHE A 259 -1.99 3.24 27.33
C PHE A 259 -1.87 2.31 28.56
N TRP A 260 -0.67 2.05 29.06
CA TRP A 260 -0.40 1.25 30.27
C TRP A 260 0.36 2.04 31.32
N GLU A 261 0.38 3.37 31.22
CA GLU A 261 1.10 4.24 32.14
C GLU A 261 0.31 4.51 33.44
N ALA A 262 0.98 4.98 34.50
CA ALA A 262 0.33 5.30 35.77
C ALA A 262 -0.78 6.36 35.61
N GLY A 263 -0.63 7.28 34.66
CA GLY A 263 -1.62 8.31 34.30
C GLY A 263 -2.53 7.94 33.10
N ARG A 264 -2.58 6.68 32.67
CA ARG A 264 -3.27 6.25 31.42
C ARG A 264 -4.74 6.59 31.34
N GLY A 265 -5.45 6.71 32.48
CA GLY A 265 -6.90 6.91 32.50
C GLY A 265 -7.35 8.13 31.68
N ASP A 266 -6.62 9.24 31.77
CA ASP A 266 -6.92 10.44 30.97
C ASP A 266 -6.67 10.23 29.47
N VAL A 267 -5.62 9.50 29.11
CA VAL A 267 -5.31 9.19 27.70
C VAL A 267 -6.38 8.28 27.10
N ILE A 268 -6.79 7.25 27.83
CA ILE A 268 -7.83 6.31 27.40
C ILE A 268 -9.17 7.04 27.23
N ARG A 269 -9.56 7.86 28.21
CA ARG A 269 -10.79 8.66 28.15
C ARG A 269 -10.78 9.61 26.95
N ARG A 270 -9.70 10.37 26.75
CA ARG A 270 -9.59 11.28 25.59
C ARG A 270 -9.64 10.55 24.26
N SER A 271 -9.04 9.35 24.19
CA SER A 271 -9.14 8.49 23.02
C SER A 271 -10.60 8.11 22.73
N GLY A 272 -11.34 7.69 23.77
CA GLY A 272 -12.76 7.39 23.68
C GLY A 272 -13.61 8.58 23.27
N ASP A 273 -13.38 9.75 23.87
CA ASP A 273 -14.10 10.99 23.53
C ASP A 273 -13.86 11.39 22.07
N PHE A 274 -12.60 11.37 21.60
CA PHE A 274 -12.25 11.65 20.21
C PHE A 274 -12.95 10.68 19.25
N ILE A 275 -12.90 9.37 19.52
CA ILE A 275 -13.55 8.34 18.70
C ILE A 275 -15.07 8.55 18.66
N ARG A 276 -15.72 8.77 19.81
CA ARG A 276 -17.17 8.97 19.91
C ARG A 276 -17.62 10.19 19.13
N GLU A 277 -16.95 11.33 19.32
CA GLU A 277 -17.22 12.56 18.58
C GLU A 277 -17.13 12.34 17.06
N ARG A 278 -16.15 11.56 16.60
CA ARG A 278 -16.03 11.26 15.18
C ARG A 278 -17.15 10.35 14.76
N PHE A 279 -17.51 9.29 15.47
CA PHE A 279 -18.66 8.45 15.11
C PHE A 279 -19.99 9.22 15.00
N ASP A 280 -20.19 10.23 15.85
CA ASP A 280 -21.42 11.02 15.88
C ASP A 280 -21.46 12.11 14.79
N ALA A 281 -20.32 12.47 14.19
CA ALA A 281 -20.26 13.38 13.05
C ALA A 281 -20.81 12.73 11.75
N SER A 282 -20.98 13.49 10.68
CA SER A 282 -21.23 12.90 9.35
C SER A 282 -19.94 12.39 8.72
N ALA A 283 -19.96 11.20 8.10
CA ALA A 283 -18.85 10.73 7.27
C ALA A 283 -18.87 11.49 5.94
N ALA A 284 -18.06 12.53 5.81
CA ALA A 284 -17.85 13.13 4.50
C ALA A 284 -16.94 12.22 3.66
N GLU A 285 -17.36 11.95 2.44
CA GLU A 285 -16.49 11.32 1.46
C GLU A 285 -15.35 12.29 1.09
N LEU A 286 -14.12 11.78 1.01
CA LEU A 286 -12.96 12.57 0.59
C LEU A 286 -13.01 12.80 -0.93
N PRO A 287 -13.15 14.05 -1.42
CA PRO A 287 -13.14 14.33 -2.86
C PRO A 287 -11.74 14.17 -3.44
N SER A 288 -11.65 13.74 -4.71
CA SER A 288 -10.38 13.55 -5.42
C SER A 288 -9.50 14.80 -5.41
N GLU A 289 -10.08 15.98 -5.63
CA GLU A 289 -9.37 17.27 -5.57
C GLU A 289 -8.69 17.54 -4.22
N THR A 290 -9.34 17.14 -3.12
CA THR A 290 -8.77 17.31 -1.78
C THR A 290 -7.70 16.28 -1.50
N ALA A 291 -7.91 15.04 -1.94
CA ALA A 291 -6.93 13.96 -1.84
C ALA A 291 -5.64 14.25 -2.65
N ALA A 292 -5.77 14.96 -3.77
CA ALA A 292 -4.67 15.30 -4.67
C ALA A 292 -3.69 16.35 -4.13
N LYS A 293 -4.03 17.10 -3.07
CA LYS A 293 -3.22 18.24 -2.61
C LYS A 293 -1.79 17.85 -2.25
N GLY A 294 -1.59 16.71 -1.58
CA GLY A 294 -0.28 16.23 -1.18
C GLY A 294 0.60 15.82 -2.36
N SER A 295 0.05 14.98 -3.25
CA SER A 295 0.73 14.49 -4.45
C SER A 295 1.08 15.63 -5.41
N LEU A 296 0.18 16.60 -5.60
CA LEU A 296 0.40 17.82 -6.37
C LEU A 296 1.51 18.69 -5.79
N ALA A 297 1.51 18.94 -4.48
CA ALA A 297 2.54 19.75 -3.83
C ALA A 297 3.94 19.14 -4.02
N LYS A 298 4.05 17.80 -3.89
CA LYS A 298 5.31 17.08 -4.16
C LYS A 298 5.72 17.18 -5.63
N TYR A 299 4.78 17.03 -6.55
CA TYR A 299 5.02 17.14 -7.99
C TYR A 299 5.52 18.54 -8.39
N GLU A 300 4.89 19.60 -7.89
CA GLU A 300 5.34 20.98 -8.13
C GLU A 300 6.73 21.23 -7.52
N GLN A 301 7.01 20.68 -6.33
CA GLN A 301 8.36 20.76 -5.73
C GLN A 301 9.44 20.15 -6.65
N LEU A 302 9.13 19.03 -7.31
CA LEU A 302 10.07 18.34 -8.20
C LEU A 302 10.35 19.12 -9.50
N LYS A 303 9.43 19.98 -9.95
CA LYS A 303 9.67 20.84 -11.12
C LYS A 303 10.73 21.90 -10.85
N HIS A 304 10.86 22.38 -9.61
CA HIS A 304 11.90 23.34 -9.25
C HIS A 304 13.29 22.70 -9.26
N PRO A 305 14.35 23.42 -9.68
CA PRO A 305 15.69 22.83 -9.74
C PRO A 305 16.21 22.47 -8.35
N PRO A 306 17.01 21.39 -8.22
CA PRO A 306 17.54 20.98 -6.93
C PRO A 306 18.66 21.94 -6.48
N SER A 307 19.07 21.81 -5.22
CA SER A 307 20.22 22.51 -4.66
C SER A 307 21.48 22.30 -5.52
N VAL A 308 22.45 23.21 -5.44
CA VAL A 308 23.69 23.13 -6.26
C VAL A 308 24.44 21.81 -6.03
N ILE A 309 24.52 21.36 -4.78
CA ILE A 309 25.16 20.09 -4.41
C ILE A 309 24.41 18.91 -5.02
N SER A 310 23.08 18.87 -4.84
CA SER A 310 22.24 17.81 -5.40
C SER A 310 22.30 17.80 -6.94
N ARG A 311 22.34 18.96 -7.59
CA ARG A 311 22.45 19.09 -9.05
C ARG A 311 23.75 18.47 -9.58
N ALA A 312 24.88 18.74 -8.92
CA ALA A 312 26.16 18.14 -9.30
C ALA A 312 26.12 16.61 -9.16
N TRP A 313 25.53 16.12 -8.06
CA TRP A 313 25.35 14.69 -7.81
C TRP A 313 24.48 14.00 -8.87
N PHE A 314 23.31 14.57 -9.21
CA PHE A 314 22.45 14.02 -10.25
C PHE A 314 23.08 14.11 -11.64
N GLY A 315 23.85 15.17 -11.94
CA GLY A 315 24.62 15.28 -13.17
C GLY A 315 25.64 14.16 -13.33
N LEU A 316 26.36 13.81 -12.26
CA LEU A 316 27.28 12.67 -12.25
C LEU A 316 26.56 11.33 -12.47
N GLN A 317 25.39 11.13 -11.87
CA GLN A 317 24.58 9.94 -12.10
C GLN A 317 24.10 9.83 -13.55
N SER A 318 23.58 10.92 -14.11
CA SER A 318 23.13 10.98 -15.50
C SER A 318 24.28 10.69 -16.47
N LEU A 319 25.46 11.27 -16.23
CA LEU A 319 26.66 10.98 -17.02
C LEU A 319 27.07 9.51 -16.92
N SER A 320 27.04 8.92 -15.72
CA SER A 320 27.37 7.51 -15.50
C SER A 320 26.43 6.59 -16.27
N LEU A 321 25.11 6.85 -16.19
CA LEU A 321 24.10 6.09 -16.92
C LEU A 321 24.21 6.27 -18.44
N GLY A 322 24.52 7.48 -18.90
CA GLY A 322 24.71 7.81 -20.32
C GLY A 322 26.01 7.28 -20.93
N THR A 323 26.97 6.85 -20.13
CA THR A 323 28.28 6.35 -20.58
C THR A 323 28.45 4.86 -20.25
N VAL A 324 28.95 4.53 -19.06
CA VAL A 324 29.21 3.16 -18.59
C VAL A 324 27.90 2.37 -18.49
N GLY A 325 26.80 3.03 -18.12
CA GLY A 325 25.47 2.43 -18.05
C GLY A 325 25.00 1.85 -19.38
N ARG A 326 25.43 2.39 -20.53
CA ARG A 326 25.08 1.86 -21.86
C ARG A 326 25.68 0.48 -22.15
N LEU A 327 26.47 -0.11 -21.25
CA LEU A 327 26.81 -1.53 -21.35
C LEU A 327 25.65 -2.47 -20.96
N SER A 328 24.64 -1.94 -20.25
CA SER A 328 23.38 -2.61 -19.95
C SER A 328 22.39 -2.47 -21.11
N ARG A 329 21.70 -3.57 -21.44
CA ARG A 329 20.67 -3.56 -22.49
C ARG A 329 19.46 -2.74 -22.07
N GLY A 330 19.03 -2.87 -20.81
CA GLY A 330 17.91 -2.09 -20.27
C GLY A 330 18.17 -0.59 -20.29
N VAL A 331 19.38 -0.16 -19.89
CA VAL A 331 19.76 1.25 -19.94
C VAL A 331 19.86 1.76 -21.38
N GLN A 332 20.37 0.96 -22.32
CA GLN A 332 20.37 1.33 -23.75
C GLN A 332 18.96 1.56 -24.29
N ILE A 333 18.02 0.66 -23.99
CA ILE A 333 16.62 0.78 -24.41
C ILE A 333 16.02 2.05 -23.80
N GLY A 334 16.20 2.27 -22.49
CA GLY A 334 15.68 3.46 -21.80
C GLY A 334 16.20 4.78 -22.37
N TRP A 335 17.47 4.86 -22.78
CA TRP A 335 18.01 6.06 -23.44
C TRP A 335 17.54 6.25 -24.89
N ARG A 336 17.20 5.17 -25.59
CA ARG A 336 16.78 5.21 -27.00
C ARG A 336 15.29 5.51 -27.14
N ASP A 337 14.46 4.82 -26.36
CA ASP A 337 13.01 4.81 -26.51
C ASP A 337 12.28 5.46 -25.32
N GLY A 338 13.00 5.84 -24.26
CA GLY A 338 12.44 6.31 -22.98
C GLY A 338 12.33 5.19 -21.94
N PHE A 339 12.57 5.52 -20.67
CA PHE A 339 12.53 4.53 -19.58
C PHE A 339 11.10 4.03 -19.28
N ASP A 340 10.08 4.81 -19.63
CA ASP A 340 8.65 4.50 -19.49
C ASP A 340 8.03 3.87 -20.75
N SER A 341 8.84 3.51 -21.76
CA SER A 341 8.37 2.92 -23.01
C SER A 341 8.00 1.43 -22.89
N GLY A 342 7.14 0.96 -23.79
CA GLY A 342 6.76 -0.46 -23.87
C GLY A 342 7.97 -1.40 -24.05
N GLN A 343 8.97 -1.00 -24.84
CA GLN A 343 10.21 -1.77 -25.05
C GLN A 343 11.04 -1.89 -23.77
N SER A 344 11.13 -0.82 -22.98
CA SER A 344 11.80 -0.84 -21.66
C SER A 344 11.10 -1.80 -20.71
N LEU A 345 9.77 -1.76 -20.67
CA LEU A 345 8.94 -2.62 -19.84
C LEU A 345 9.05 -4.10 -20.23
N ASP A 346 9.07 -4.44 -21.53
CA ASP A 346 9.26 -5.83 -21.98
C ASP A 346 10.60 -6.41 -21.49
N HIS A 347 11.70 -5.64 -21.59
CA HIS A 347 13.00 -6.05 -21.04
C HIS A 347 12.93 -6.29 -19.52
N VAL A 348 12.25 -5.40 -18.80
CA VAL A 348 12.04 -5.53 -17.36
C VAL A 348 11.24 -6.78 -17.02
N TYR A 349 10.18 -7.09 -17.77
CA TYR A 349 9.35 -8.28 -17.57
C TYR A 349 10.10 -9.58 -17.88
N ARG A 350 10.95 -9.61 -18.93
CA ARG A 350 11.81 -10.77 -19.25
C ARG A 350 12.83 -11.08 -18.14
N ASN A 351 13.20 -10.09 -17.33
CA ASN A 351 14.09 -10.24 -16.16
C ASN A 351 15.41 -10.98 -16.46
N ARG A 352 15.93 -10.84 -17.69
CA ARG A 352 17.15 -11.49 -18.16
C ARG A 352 18.21 -10.43 -18.43
N ALA A 353 19.37 -10.59 -17.80
CA ALA A 353 20.50 -9.71 -18.05
C ALA A 353 21.10 -9.99 -19.44
N GLU A 354 21.05 -8.99 -20.31
CA GLU A 354 21.42 -9.07 -21.73
C GLU A 354 22.50 -8.05 -22.12
N GLY A 355 23.25 -7.56 -21.12
CA GLY A 355 24.38 -6.67 -21.36
C GLY A 355 25.44 -7.25 -22.30
N THR A 356 26.10 -6.36 -23.05
CA THR A 356 27.00 -6.71 -24.17
C THR A 356 28.29 -7.39 -23.71
N THR A 357 28.76 -7.09 -22.50
CA THR A 357 29.97 -7.64 -21.88
C THR A 357 29.65 -8.29 -20.53
N PRO A 358 30.55 -9.07 -19.89
CA PRO A 358 30.31 -9.59 -18.54
C PRO A 358 30.01 -8.48 -17.51
N ILE A 359 30.74 -7.36 -17.58
CA ILE A 359 30.47 -6.16 -16.77
C ILE A 359 29.12 -5.57 -17.17
N GLY A 360 28.80 -5.49 -18.46
CA GLY A 360 27.50 -5.06 -18.95
C GLY A 360 26.35 -5.90 -18.42
N ARG A 361 26.48 -7.22 -18.33
CA ARG A 361 25.48 -8.13 -17.74
C ARG A 361 25.33 -7.90 -16.23
N LEU A 362 26.42 -7.62 -15.52
CA LEU A 362 26.36 -7.24 -14.11
C LEU A 362 25.60 -5.91 -13.91
N ILE A 363 25.92 -4.89 -14.71
CA ILE A 363 25.21 -3.60 -14.69
C ILE A 363 23.74 -3.80 -15.04
N ASP A 364 23.44 -4.61 -16.07
CA ASP A 364 22.07 -4.88 -16.49
C ASP A 364 21.29 -5.66 -15.43
N ARG A 365 21.95 -6.56 -14.71
CA ARG A 365 21.36 -7.22 -13.55
C ARG A 365 21.07 -6.21 -12.44
N GLY A 366 22.00 -5.30 -12.15
CA GLY A 366 21.79 -4.22 -11.19
C GLY A 366 20.66 -3.28 -11.59
N TYR A 367 20.52 -2.97 -12.89
CA TYR A 367 19.36 -2.28 -13.45
C TYR A 367 18.11 -3.07 -13.13
N LEU A 368 17.96 -4.31 -13.62
CA LEU A 368 16.78 -5.13 -13.41
C LEU A 368 16.43 -5.32 -11.93
N ASP A 369 17.42 -5.41 -11.04
CA ASP A 369 17.23 -5.57 -9.59
C ASP A 369 16.97 -4.26 -8.83
N SER A 370 16.92 -3.12 -9.53
CA SER A 370 16.50 -1.85 -8.93
C SER A 370 15.06 -1.95 -8.42
N ILE A 371 14.77 -1.14 -7.40
CA ILE A 371 13.51 -1.26 -6.66
C ILE A 371 12.28 -0.95 -7.51
N GLY A 372 12.36 0.07 -8.38
CA GLY A 372 11.27 0.41 -9.29
C GLY A 372 10.92 -0.73 -10.25
N TRP A 373 11.93 -1.39 -10.83
CA TRP A 373 11.71 -2.52 -11.75
C TRP A 373 11.27 -3.80 -11.03
N LYS A 374 11.73 -4.03 -9.80
CA LYS A 374 11.16 -5.07 -8.93
C LYS A 374 9.68 -4.82 -8.66
N GLY A 375 9.30 -3.58 -8.35
CA GLY A 375 7.91 -3.16 -8.18
C GLY A 375 7.07 -3.42 -9.44
N ILE A 376 7.54 -3.01 -10.61
CA ILE A 376 6.84 -3.22 -11.90
C ILE A 376 6.60 -4.71 -12.19
N ARG A 377 7.59 -5.57 -11.92
CA ARG A 377 7.38 -7.02 -12.08
C ARG A 377 6.36 -7.56 -11.08
N GLN A 378 6.37 -7.09 -9.83
CA GLN A 378 5.36 -7.49 -8.84
C GLN A 378 3.96 -6.99 -9.22
N ARG A 379 3.85 -5.79 -9.81
CA ARG A 379 2.61 -5.25 -10.35
C ARG A 379 2.00 -6.19 -11.41
N LYS A 380 2.82 -6.70 -12.36
CA LYS A 380 2.36 -7.70 -13.36
C LYS A 380 1.78 -8.94 -12.70
N ILE A 381 2.46 -9.50 -11.69
CA ILE A 381 1.99 -10.69 -10.96
C ILE A 381 0.66 -10.40 -10.25
N ASN A 382 0.54 -9.24 -9.61
CA ASN A 382 -0.70 -8.85 -8.93
C ASN A 382 -1.86 -8.63 -9.92
N MET A 383 -1.59 -8.01 -11.08
CA MET A 383 -2.56 -7.87 -12.18
C MET A 383 -3.04 -9.21 -12.70
N GLU A 384 -2.13 -10.13 -13.01
CA GLU A 384 -2.49 -11.47 -13.50
C GLU A 384 -3.37 -12.20 -12.49
N ARG A 385 -3.01 -12.15 -11.21
CA ARG A 385 -3.81 -12.74 -10.13
C ARG A 385 -5.21 -12.15 -10.04
N LEU A 386 -5.34 -10.82 -9.95
CA LEU A 386 -6.65 -10.18 -9.81
C LEU A 386 -7.49 -10.31 -11.08
N LEU A 387 -6.86 -10.37 -12.24
CA LEU A 387 -7.55 -10.65 -13.50
C LEU A 387 -8.08 -12.10 -13.53
N ASP A 388 -7.29 -13.09 -13.12
CA ASP A 388 -7.74 -14.48 -13.01
C ASP A 388 -8.94 -14.61 -12.05
N GLU A 389 -8.89 -13.93 -10.89
CA GLU A 389 -9.99 -13.90 -9.92
C GLU A 389 -11.25 -13.20 -10.50
N ALA A 390 -11.09 -12.07 -11.20
CA ALA A 390 -12.19 -11.36 -11.84
C ALA A 390 -12.82 -12.16 -12.99
N ILE A 391 -12.02 -12.86 -13.79
CA ILE A 391 -12.49 -13.75 -14.86
C ILE A 391 -13.34 -14.86 -14.27
N ALA A 392 -12.86 -15.55 -13.23
CA ALA A 392 -13.60 -16.65 -12.60
C ALA A 392 -15.00 -16.20 -12.14
N GLN A 393 -15.07 -15.06 -11.46
CA GLN A 393 -16.34 -14.51 -10.95
C GLN A 393 -17.28 -14.04 -12.06
N GLN A 394 -16.76 -13.43 -13.12
CA GLN A 394 -17.58 -12.91 -14.22
C GLN A 394 -18.06 -14.04 -15.15
N VAL A 395 -17.26 -15.07 -15.39
CA VAL A 395 -17.69 -16.26 -16.15
C VAL A 395 -18.80 -17.01 -15.41
N GLU A 396 -18.69 -17.16 -14.09
CA GLU A 396 -19.75 -17.78 -13.28
C GLU A 396 -21.08 -17.02 -13.39
N ARG A 397 -21.03 -15.68 -13.47
CA ARG A 397 -22.23 -14.82 -13.54
C ARG A 397 -22.81 -14.71 -14.95
N PHE A 398 -21.98 -14.61 -15.99
CA PHE A 398 -22.41 -14.20 -17.33
C PHE A 398 -22.15 -15.24 -18.44
N GLY A 399 -21.39 -16.30 -18.15
CA GLY A 399 -21.00 -17.30 -19.15
C GLY A 399 -19.86 -16.82 -20.03
N GLU A 400 -20.19 -16.15 -21.16
CA GLU A 400 -19.18 -15.57 -22.07
C GLU A 400 -18.83 -14.13 -21.64
N ILE A 401 -17.53 -13.84 -21.51
CA ILE A 401 -17.09 -12.51 -21.07
C ILE A 401 -16.16 -11.85 -22.09
N THR A 402 -16.31 -10.54 -22.21
CA THR A 402 -15.43 -9.68 -23.01
C THR A 402 -14.60 -8.80 -22.09
N ILE A 403 -13.27 -8.86 -22.27
CA ILE A 403 -12.28 -8.04 -21.59
C ILE A 403 -11.92 -6.86 -22.50
N LEU A 404 -11.91 -5.65 -21.98
CA LEU A 404 -11.41 -4.45 -22.63
C LEU A 404 -10.15 -3.99 -21.92
N ASP A 405 -9.05 -3.79 -22.64
CA ASP A 405 -7.89 -3.06 -22.14
C ASP A 405 -7.76 -1.77 -22.95
N ILE A 406 -7.89 -0.61 -22.31
CA ILE A 406 -7.90 0.67 -23.02
C ILE A 406 -6.51 1.21 -23.37
N ALA A 407 -5.45 0.63 -22.78
CA ALA A 407 -4.06 1.04 -22.97
C ALA A 407 -3.13 -0.18 -22.84
N ALA A 408 -3.33 -1.14 -23.72
CA ALA A 408 -2.74 -2.46 -23.64
C ALA A 408 -1.24 -2.51 -23.99
N GLY A 409 -0.74 -1.56 -24.79
CA GLY A 409 0.50 -1.73 -25.52
C GLY A 409 0.46 -3.05 -26.32
N PRO A 410 1.52 -3.88 -26.21
CA PRO A 410 1.50 -5.25 -26.74
C PRO A 410 0.52 -6.22 -26.05
N GLY A 411 -0.06 -5.85 -24.91
CA GLY A 411 -1.10 -6.64 -24.22
C GLY A 411 -0.62 -7.97 -23.62
N ARG A 412 0.70 -8.18 -23.48
CA ARG A 412 1.31 -9.47 -23.11
C ARG A 412 0.66 -10.14 -21.90
N TYR A 413 0.39 -9.39 -20.83
CA TYR A 413 -0.20 -9.94 -19.61
C TYR A 413 -1.66 -10.42 -19.82
N VAL A 414 -2.45 -9.74 -20.66
CA VAL A 414 -3.81 -10.18 -21.01
C VAL A 414 -3.73 -11.41 -21.91
N LEU A 415 -2.82 -11.42 -22.89
CA LEU A 415 -2.61 -12.57 -23.78
C LEU A 415 -2.17 -13.82 -23.02
N GLU A 416 -1.20 -13.69 -22.10
CA GLU A 416 -0.75 -14.78 -21.23
C GLU A 416 -1.90 -15.27 -20.34
N THR A 417 -2.74 -14.36 -19.84
CA THR A 417 -3.92 -14.70 -19.02
C THR A 417 -4.99 -15.44 -19.82
N LEU A 418 -5.32 -14.99 -21.03
CA LEU A 418 -6.22 -15.69 -21.94
C LEU A 418 -5.71 -17.09 -22.29
N LYS A 419 -4.39 -17.22 -22.48
CA LYS A 419 -3.77 -18.53 -22.76
C LYS A 419 -3.87 -19.48 -21.57
N ARG A 420 -3.65 -19.00 -20.35
CA ARG A 420 -3.84 -19.80 -19.12
C ARG A 420 -5.29 -20.25 -18.94
N ASN A 421 -6.24 -19.42 -19.38
CA ASN A 421 -7.68 -19.65 -19.26
C ASN A 421 -8.32 -20.06 -20.61
N GLU A 422 -7.60 -20.79 -21.45
CA GLU A 422 -8.04 -21.06 -22.83
C GLU A 422 -9.33 -21.87 -22.92
N SER A 423 -9.66 -22.64 -21.88
CA SER A 423 -10.91 -23.42 -21.77
C SER A 423 -12.16 -22.59 -21.50
N LEU A 424 -12.01 -21.33 -21.06
CA LEU A 424 -13.12 -20.44 -20.75
C LEU A 424 -13.55 -19.64 -22.00
N PRO A 425 -14.83 -19.26 -22.14
CA PRO A 425 -15.33 -18.46 -23.26
C PRO A 425 -14.98 -16.96 -23.08
N LEU A 426 -13.72 -16.63 -23.32
CA LEU A 426 -13.18 -15.27 -23.17
C LEU A 426 -12.87 -14.63 -24.53
N ARG A 427 -13.25 -13.37 -24.69
CA ARG A 427 -12.79 -12.48 -25.77
C ARG A 427 -12.07 -11.27 -25.19
N ALA A 428 -11.16 -10.67 -25.96
CA ALA A 428 -10.51 -9.43 -25.57
C ALA A 428 -10.46 -8.40 -26.70
N ILE A 429 -10.66 -7.14 -26.33
CA ILE A 429 -10.44 -5.95 -27.14
C ILE A 429 -9.26 -5.21 -26.50
N LEU A 430 -8.14 -5.14 -27.20
CA LEU A 430 -6.91 -4.53 -26.72
C LEU A 430 -6.65 -3.25 -27.51
N CYS A 431 -6.72 -2.12 -26.81
CA CYS A 431 -6.59 -0.81 -27.40
C CYS A 431 -5.24 -0.18 -27.09
N ASP A 432 -4.66 0.54 -28.03
CA ASP A 432 -3.55 1.45 -27.78
C ASP A 432 -3.56 2.62 -28.78
N ARG A 433 -2.89 3.72 -28.44
CA ARG A 433 -2.72 4.84 -29.37
C ARG A 433 -1.56 4.59 -30.33
N ASP A 434 -0.54 3.86 -29.89
CA ASP A 434 0.66 3.52 -30.66
C ASP A 434 0.41 2.31 -31.58
N PRO A 435 0.49 2.49 -32.92
CA PRO A 435 0.44 1.38 -33.86
C PRO A 435 1.55 0.34 -33.66
N GLY A 436 2.69 0.73 -33.09
CA GLY A 436 3.81 -0.16 -32.78
C GLY A 436 3.44 -1.24 -31.77
N GLY A 437 2.89 -0.83 -30.61
CA GLY A 437 2.39 -1.75 -29.59
C GLY A 437 1.32 -2.72 -30.12
N ILE A 438 0.39 -2.22 -30.93
CA ILE A 438 -0.66 -3.04 -31.57
C ILE A 438 -0.06 -4.11 -32.51
N ALA A 439 0.91 -3.72 -33.34
CA ALA A 439 1.55 -4.62 -34.28
C ALA A 439 2.32 -5.74 -33.55
N GLU A 440 3.05 -5.38 -32.48
CA GLU A 440 3.76 -6.34 -31.64
C GLU A 440 2.80 -7.30 -30.95
N GLY A 441 1.73 -6.79 -30.32
CA GLY A 441 0.72 -7.61 -29.66
C GLY A 441 0.02 -8.58 -30.61
N SER A 442 -0.24 -8.15 -31.85
CA SER A 442 -0.83 -8.99 -32.91
C SER A 442 0.09 -10.14 -33.33
N VAL A 443 1.42 -9.97 -33.26
CA VAL A 443 2.38 -11.07 -33.47
C VAL A 443 2.29 -12.06 -32.31
N ILE A 444 2.34 -11.57 -31.07
CA ILE A 444 2.28 -12.41 -29.86
C ILE A 444 0.97 -13.21 -29.81
N ALA A 445 -0.16 -12.59 -30.13
CA ALA A 445 -1.46 -13.27 -30.17
C ALA A 445 -1.51 -14.41 -31.20
N ARG A 446 -0.85 -14.25 -32.35
CA ARG A 446 -0.71 -15.34 -33.35
C ARG A 446 0.16 -16.47 -32.83
N GLU A 447 1.29 -16.15 -32.21
CA GLU A 447 2.19 -17.15 -31.62
C GLU A 447 1.53 -17.97 -30.51
N LEU A 448 0.64 -17.35 -29.73
CA LEU A 448 -0.13 -18.00 -28.67
C LEU A 448 -1.41 -18.71 -29.16
N GLY A 449 -1.77 -18.55 -30.44
CA GLY A 449 -2.98 -19.14 -31.03
C GLY A 449 -4.28 -18.49 -30.53
N LEU A 450 -4.29 -17.17 -30.32
CA LEU A 450 -5.40 -16.40 -29.77
C LEU A 450 -6.05 -15.44 -30.78
N SER A 451 -5.70 -15.53 -32.06
CA SER A 451 -6.11 -14.56 -33.09
C SER A 451 -7.62 -14.51 -33.37
N ASP A 452 -8.36 -15.55 -33.01
CA ASP A 452 -9.82 -15.65 -33.10
C ASP A 452 -10.53 -15.08 -31.87
N ARG A 453 -9.78 -14.79 -30.79
CA ARG A 453 -10.30 -14.34 -29.50
C ARG A 453 -9.90 -12.91 -29.13
N VAL A 454 -8.90 -12.36 -29.80
CA VAL A 454 -8.31 -11.06 -29.48
C VAL A 454 -8.37 -10.12 -30.67
N GLU A 455 -8.90 -8.93 -30.45
CA GLU A 455 -8.90 -7.85 -31.42
C GLU A 455 -8.06 -6.68 -30.92
N PHE A 456 -7.10 -6.26 -31.72
CA PHE A 456 -6.36 -5.02 -31.46
C PHE A 456 -7.02 -3.85 -32.18
N ARG A 457 -7.15 -2.71 -31.49
CA ARG A 457 -7.77 -1.50 -32.04
C ARG A 457 -6.93 -0.26 -31.70
N GLN A 458 -6.79 0.66 -32.65
CA GLN A 458 -6.18 1.94 -32.36
C GLN A 458 -7.23 2.86 -31.71
N SER A 459 -7.01 3.30 -30.48
CA SER A 459 -7.96 4.13 -29.73
C SER A 459 -7.23 5.04 -28.74
N ASP A 460 -7.83 6.19 -28.42
CA ASP A 460 -7.36 7.06 -27.34
C ASP A 460 -8.08 6.70 -26.03
N ALA A 461 -7.31 6.36 -25.01
CA ALA A 461 -7.81 5.98 -23.68
C ALA A 461 -8.39 7.17 -22.89
N PHE A 462 -8.15 8.41 -23.33
CA PHE A 462 -8.64 9.63 -22.67
C PHE A 462 -9.84 10.27 -23.37
N ASP A 463 -10.29 9.68 -24.49
CA ASP A 463 -11.47 10.11 -25.23
C ASP A 463 -12.61 9.08 -25.05
N PRO A 464 -13.66 9.39 -24.26
CA PRO A 464 -14.80 8.52 -24.06
C PRO A 464 -15.48 8.04 -25.35
N ALA A 465 -15.52 8.89 -26.38
CA ALA A 465 -16.14 8.55 -27.66
C ALA A 465 -15.30 7.51 -28.41
N LYS A 466 -13.97 7.60 -28.33
CA LYS A 466 -13.05 6.63 -28.92
C LYS A 466 -13.09 5.29 -28.20
N ILE A 467 -13.19 5.27 -26.87
CA ILE A 467 -13.42 4.04 -26.11
C ILE A 467 -14.72 3.36 -26.57
N ARG A 468 -15.82 4.12 -26.72
CA ARG A 468 -17.10 3.59 -27.20
C ARG A 468 -17.01 3.04 -28.63
N GLU A 469 -16.36 3.77 -29.54
CA GLU A 469 -16.10 3.34 -30.93
C GLU A 469 -15.30 2.03 -30.96
N ALA A 470 -14.27 1.93 -30.11
CA ALA A 470 -13.44 0.74 -30.01
C ALA A 470 -14.17 -0.47 -29.43
N VAL A 471 -15.25 -0.31 -28.68
CA VAL A 471 -16.07 -1.44 -28.18
C VAL A 471 -17.18 -1.81 -29.16
N GLY A 472 -17.81 -0.82 -29.81
CA GLY A 472 -19.01 -1.02 -30.62
C GLY A 472 -20.22 -1.43 -29.76
N ASP A 473 -20.99 -2.42 -30.21
CA ASP A 473 -22.21 -2.91 -29.54
C ASP A 473 -21.95 -4.06 -28.56
N ARG A 474 -20.69 -4.33 -28.21
CA ARG A 474 -20.31 -5.46 -27.34
C ARG A 474 -20.50 -5.12 -25.87
N SER A 475 -20.97 -6.09 -25.10
CA SER A 475 -21.02 -6.01 -23.64
C SER A 475 -19.63 -6.25 -23.04
N VAL A 476 -19.04 -5.24 -22.40
CA VAL A 476 -17.76 -5.36 -21.70
C VAL A 476 -18.02 -5.77 -20.26
N HIS A 477 -17.36 -6.85 -19.82
CA HIS A 477 -17.55 -7.44 -18.48
C HIS A 477 -16.39 -7.10 -17.55
N ILE A 478 -15.19 -7.00 -18.12
CA ILE A 478 -13.99 -6.59 -17.42
C ILE A 478 -13.32 -5.48 -18.23
N ALA A 479 -13.07 -4.33 -17.63
CA ALA A 479 -12.22 -3.29 -18.19
C ALA A 479 -10.89 -3.23 -17.43
N ILE A 480 -9.79 -2.97 -18.14
CA ILE A 480 -8.45 -2.90 -17.59
C ILE A 480 -7.83 -1.54 -17.93
N VAL A 481 -7.22 -0.92 -16.92
CA VAL A 481 -6.36 0.26 -17.08
C VAL A 481 -5.07 0.02 -16.32
N SER A 482 -3.99 -0.30 -17.04
CA SER A 482 -2.71 -0.67 -16.43
C SER A 482 -1.57 0.21 -16.92
N GLY A 483 -0.88 0.88 -15.99
CA GLY A 483 0.32 1.67 -16.28
C GLY A 483 0.07 2.88 -17.16
N LEU A 484 -1.15 3.40 -17.17
CA LEU A 484 -1.57 4.55 -17.95
C LEU A 484 -1.68 5.80 -17.08
N TYR A 485 -2.52 5.76 -16.04
CA TYR A 485 -2.83 6.95 -15.23
C TYR A 485 -1.61 7.50 -14.50
N GLU A 486 -0.68 6.63 -14.13
CA GLU A 486 0.59 6.98 -13.46
C GLU A 486 1.51 7.84 -14.33
N LEU A 487 1.28 7.88 -15.64
CA LEU A 487 2.07 8.66 -16.60
C LEU A 487 1.62 10.12 -16.70
N PHE A 488 0.39 10.42 -16.29
CA PHE A 488 -0.21 11.75 -16.46
C PHE A 488 -0.36 12.44 -15.11
N PRO A 489 0.09 13.70 -14.95
CA PRO A 489 0.05 14.38 -13.67
C PRO A 489 -1.29 15.07 -13.37
N ASP A 490 -2.27 15.09 -14.28
CA ASP A 490 -3.54 15.80 -14.09
C ASP A 490 -4.70 14.82 -13.90
N ASN A 491 -5.70 15.18 -13.10
CA ASN A 491 -6.87 14.32 -12.88
C ASN A 491 -7.87 14.38 -14.03
N GLU A 492 -8.02 15.51 -14.72
CA GLU A 492 -9.01 15.65 -15.80
C GLU A 492 -8.90 14.55 -16.89
N PRO A 493 -7.71 14.19 -17.42
CA PRO A 493 -7.62 13.06 -18.34
C PRO A 493 -8.07 11.74 -17.71
N VAL A 494 -7.65 11.47 -16.47
CA VAL A 494 -8.00 10.24 -15.74
C VAL A 494 -9.51 10.14 -15.53
N GLU A 495 -10.16 11.23 -15.14
CA GLU A 495 -11.62 11.32 -14.96
C GLU A 495 -12.36 11.03 -16.27
N ARG A 496 -11.94 11.64 -17.40
CA ARG A 496 -12.54 11.36 -18.71
C ARG A 496 -12.37 9.90 -19.11
N SER A 497 -11.19 9.33 -18.89
CA SER A 497 -10.91 7.93 -19.17
C SER A 497 -11.82 6.99 -18.37
N LEU A 498 -11.88 7.19 -17.05
CA LEU A 498 -12.74 6.41 -16.15
C LEU A 498 -14.22 6.53 -16.53
N ALA A 499 -14.69 7.73 -16.86
CA ALA A 499 -16.06 7.94 -17.35
C ALA A 499 -16.33 7.19 -18.67
N GLY A 500 -15.36 7.19 -19.60
CA GLY A 500 -15.42 6.41 -20.83
C GLY A 500 -15.54 4.91 -20.57
N VAL A 501 -14.77 4.39 -19.61
CA VAL A 501 -14.84 2.99 -19.17
C VAL A 501 -16.19 2.67 -18.53
N ALA A 502 -16.68 3.51 -17.62
CA ALA A 502 -17.96 3.31 -16.96
C ALA A 502 -19.13 3.24 -17.95
N ASN A 503 -19.05 4.00 -19.05
CA ASN A 503 -20.07 4.03 -20.11
C ASN A 503 -20.12 2.78 -21.00
N VAL A 504 -19.06 1.97 -21.04
CA VAL A 504 -19.00 0.74 -21.87
C VAL A 504 -19.04 -0.54 -21.05
N LEU A 505 -18.69 -0.46 -19.76
CA LEU A 505 -18.75 -1.59 -18.84
C LEU A 505 -20.20 -1.84 -18.41
N ILE A 506 -20.62 -3.11 -18.40
CA ILE A 506 -21.93 -3.50 -17.89
C ILE A 506 -22.04 -3.25 -16.38
N ASP A 507 -23.27 -3.15 -15.90
CA ASP A 507 -23.56 -3.03 -14.48
C ASP A 507 -23.16 -4.33 -13.76
N GLY A 508 -22.50 -4.20 -12.60
CA GLY A 508 -21.85 -5.35 -11.94
C GLY A 508 -20.60 -5.89 -12.67
N GLY A 509 -20.17 -5.26 -13.76
CA GLY A 509 -18.88 -5.49 -14.40
C GLY A 509 -17.72 -5.01 -13.53
N ARG A 510 -16.50 -5.45 -13.86
CA ARG A 510 -15.29 -5.19 -13.07
C ARG A 510 -14.30 -4.28 -13.78
N LEU A 511 -13.76 -3.32 -13.05
CA LEU A 511 -12.61 -2.50 -13.46
C LEU A 511 -11.36 -3.01 -12.74
N LEU A 512 -10.33 -3.43 -13.47
CA LEU A 512 -8.99 -3.69 -12.97
C LEU A 512 -8.11 -2.48 -13.26
N TYR A 513 -7.51 -1.89 -12.24
CA TYR A 513 -6.67 -0.69 -12.42
C TYR A 513 -5.39 -0.77 -11.60
N THR A 514 -4.36 -0.06 -12.05
CA THR A 514 -3.10 0.09 -11.32
C THR A 514 -2.91 1.54 -10.87
N ASP A 515 -2.12 1.69 -9.80
CA ASP A 515 -1.63 2.98 -9.35
C ASP A 515 -0.18 2.85 -8.87
N GLN A 516 0.51 3.98 -8.77
CA GLN A 516 1.85 4.09 -8.22
C GLN A 516 1.85 5.13 -7.10
N PRO A 517 1.37 4.76 -5.89
CA PRO A 517 1.12 5.74 -4.85
C PRO A 517 2.37 6.41 -4.29
N TRP A 518 3.52 5.75 -4.42
CA TRP A 518 4.78 6.28 -3.93
C TRP A 518 5.98 5.71 -4.70
N HIS A 519 7.11 6.43 -4.73
CA HIS A 519 8.36 5.89 -5.26
C HIS A 519 9.60 6.37 -4.49
N PRO A 520 10.48 5.47 -4.00
CA PRO A 520 11.64 5.84 -3.17
C PRO A 520 12.68 6.69 -3.89
N GLN A 521 12.67 6.66 -5.22
CA GLN A 521 13.65 7.34 -6.06
C GLN A 521 12.99 8.39 -6.97
N GLN A 522 11.80 8.89 -6.62
CA GLN A 522 11.04 9.85 -7.44
C GLN A 522 11.88 11.07 -7.81
N GLU A 523 12.66 11.63 -6.87
CA GLU A 523 13.57 12.75 -7.19
C GLU A 523 14.68 12.32 -8.15
N MET A 524 15.33 11.17 -7.93
CA MET A 524 16.37 10.69 -8.85
C MET A 524 15.81 10.53 -10.27
N ILE A 525 14.63 9.92 -10.41
CA ILE A 525 13.96 9.76 -11.71
C ILE A 525 13.74 11.12 -12.37
N ALA A 526 13.14 12.08 -11.66
CA ALA A 526 12.85 13.42 -12.16
C ALA A 526 14.08 14.21 -12.59
N ARG A 527 15.27 13.89 -12.05
CA ARG A 527 16.53 14.60 -12.33
C ARG A 527 17.44 13.90 -13.33
N VAL A 528 17.27 12.60 -13.52
CA VAL A 528 18.27 11.75 -14.19
C VAL A 528 17.70 11.03 -15.41
N LEU A 529 16.44 10.59 -15.36
CA LEU A 529 15.86 9.75 -16.40
C LEU A 529 14.98 10.56 -17.36
N PRO A 530 15.19 10.45 -18.68
CA PRO A 530 14.25 10.98 -19.65
C PRO A 530 13.00 10.09 -19.78
N ASN A 531 11.88 10.71 -20.10
CA ASN A 531 10.67 10.02 -20.54
C ASN A 531 10.74 9.65 -22.04
N ARG A 532 9.68 9.04 -22.57
CA ARG A 532 9.52 8.68 -24.00
C ARG A 532 9.64 9.86 -24.97
N ASP A 533 9.34 11.07 -24.53
CA ASP A 533 9.40 12.30 -25.32
C ASP A 533 10.79 12.96 -25.27
N GLY A 534 11.70 12.44 -24.44
CA GLY A 534 13.05 12.96 -24.22
C GLY A 534 13.16 14.03 -23.14
N ASP A 535 12.05 14.40 -22.49
CA ASP A 535 11.97 15.37 -21.41
C ASP A 535 12.30 14.75 -20.05
N PRO A 536 12.66 15.54 -19.02
CA PRO A 536 12.83 15.04 -17.66
C PRO A 536 11.57 14.32 -17.16
N TRP A 537 11.72 13.09 -16.66
CA TRP A 537 10.60 12.28 -16.22
C TRP A 537 10.12 12.69 -14.82
N VAL A 538 9.38 13.79 -14.75
CA VAL A 538 8.78 14.27 -13.49
C VAL A 538 7.45 13.56 -13.25
N MET A 539 7.46 12.58 -12.35
CA MET A 539 6.28 11.76 -12.03
C MET A 539 5.45 12.40 -10.92
N ARG A 540 4.12 12.32 -11.02
CA ARG A 540 3.21 12.56 -9.90
C ARG A 540 2.66 11.23 -9.40
N CYS A 541 3.14 10.77 -8.24
CA CYS A 541 2.59 9.60 -7.55
C CYS A 541 1.28 10.02 -6.87
N ARG A 542 0.13 9.56 -7.36
CA ARG A 542 -1.19 9.85 -6.78
C ARG A 542 -1.39 9.01 -5.54
N SER A 543 -1.88 9.56 -4.43
CA SER A 543 -2.12 8.72 -3.26
C SER A 543 -3.21 7.69 -3.55
N GLN A 544 -3.21 6.55 -2.84
CA GLN A 544 -4.28 5.56 -3.00
C GLN A 544 -5.66 6.16 -2.69
N ALA A 545 -5.73 7.11 -1.75
CA ALA A 545 -6.97 7.82 -1.40
C ALA A 545 -7.47 8.72 -2.55
N GLU A 546 -6.54 9.33 -3.29
CA GLU A 546 -6.86 10.10 -4.50
C GLU A 546 -7.40 9.19 -5.61
N MET A 547 -6.72 8.06 -5.87
CA MET A 547 -7.14 7.12 -6.90
C MET A 547 -8.50 6.48 -6.56
N ASP A 548 -8.72 6.09 -5.30
CA ASP A 548 -10.01 5.57 -4.86
C ASP A 548 -11.14 6.60 -5.00
N ALA A 549 -10.86 7.88 -4.73
CA ALA A 549 -11.84 8.95 -4.93
C ALA A 549 -12.20 9.12 -6.40
N LEU A 550 -11.22 9.13 -7.31
CA LEU A 550 -11.44 9.21 -8.77
C LEU A 550 -12.28 8.03 -9.28
N VAL A 551 -11.96 6.82 -8.84
CA VAL A 551 -12.69 5.59 -9.20
C VAL A 551 -14.12 5.63 -8.67
N ARG A 552 -14.32 6.11 -7.44
CA ARG A 552 -15.66 6.26 -6.86
C ARG A 552 -16.49 7.32 -7.59
N GLU A 553 -15.91 8.47 -7.87
CA GLU A 553 -16.56 9.57 -8.60
C GLU A 553 -16.98 9.16 -10.02
N ALA A 554 -16.28 8.20 -10.63
CA ALA A 554 -16.66 7.58 -11.90
C ALA A 554 -17.75 6.49 -11.80
N GLY A 555 -18.29 6.20 -10.61
CA GLY A 555 -19.38 5.25 -10.41
C GLY A 555 -18.95 3.82 -10.08
N PHE A 556 -17.76 3.63 -9.51
CA PHE A 556 -17.26 2.32 -9.10
C PHE A 556 -17.07 2.21 -7.58
N GLY A 557 -17.20 1.00 -7.05
CA GLY A 557 -16.85 0.66 -5.67
C GLY A 557 -15.65 -0.30 -5.65
N ARG A 558 -14.56 0.08 -4.97
CA ARG A 558 -13.39 -0.81 -4.84
C ARG A 558 -13.76 -2.07 -4.05
N ASP A 559 -13.46 -3.22 -4.64
CA ASP A 559 -13.72 -4.55 -4.08
C ASP A 559 -12.51 -5.07 -3.31
N GLN A 560 -11.37 -5.16 -4.00
CA GLN A 560 -10.13 -5.64 -3.41
C GLN A 560 -8.90 -4.98 -4.04
N MET A 561 -7.78 -5.10 -3.34
CA MET A 561 -6.53 -4.50 -3.75
C MET A 561 -5.33 -5.31 -3.23
N LEU A 562 -4.26 -5.31 -4.01
CA LEU A 562 -2.96 -5.83 -3.65
C LEU A 562 -1.92 -4.73 -3.80
N VAL A 563 -1.05 -4.60 -2.80
CA VAL A 563 0.09 -3.68 -2.80
C VAL A 563 1.38 -4.50 -2.77
N ASP A 564 2.41 -4.07 -3.48
CA ASP A 564 3.72 -4.72 -3.40
C ASP A 564 4.38 -4.49 -2.03
N ARG A 565 5.41 -5.31 -1.71
CA ARG A 565 6.09 -5.27 -0.41
C ARG A 565 6.69 -3.90 -0.04
N TRP A 566 7.04 -3.10 -1.03
CA TRP A 566 7.68 -1.80 -0.86
C TRP A 566 6.68 -0.64 -0.89
N GLY A 567 5.41 -0.93 -1.20
CA GLY A 567 4.35 0.07 -1.30
C GLY A 567 4.55 1.06 -2.44
N ILE A 568 5.07 0.59 -3.57
CA ILE A 568 5.36 1.41 -4.75
C ILE A 568 4.16 1.40 -5.71
N PHE A 569 3.60 0.22 -5.96
CA PHE A 569 2.48 -0.03 -6.86
C PHE A 569 1.35 -0.74 -6.12
N SER A 570 0.14 -0.35 -6.47
CA SER A 570 -1.08 -1.06 -6.13
C SER A 570 -1.77 -1.56 -7.40
N VAL A 571 -2.51 -2.65 -7.23
CA VAL A 571 -3.42 -3.18 -8.25
C VAL A 571 -4.73 -3.45 -7.56
N ALA A 572 -5.81 -2.88 -8.07
CA ALA A 572 -7.12 -2.95 -7.48
C ALA A 572 -8.17 -3.41 -8.50
N THR A 573 -9.21 -4.05 -7.98
CA THR A 573 -10.44 -4.28 -8.73
C THR A 573 -11.57 -3.50 -8.10
N ALA A 574 -12.39 -2.84 -8.93
CA ALA A 574 -13.62 -2.19 -8.54
C ALA A 574 -14.81 -2.76 -9.31
N VAL A 575 -16.00 -2.68 -8.72
CA VAL A 575 -17.26 -3.10 -9.33
C VAL A 575 -18.02 -1.84 -9.73
N LYS A 576 -18.57 -1.82 -10.95
CA LYS A 576 -19.47 -0.74 -11.35
C LYS A 576 -20.80 -0.87 -10.61
N TYR A 577 -21.27 0.22 -10.00
CA TYR A 577 -22.58 0.23 -9.36
C TYR A 577 -23.69 -0.10 -10.36
N GLU A 578 -24.77 -0.70 -9.85
CA GLU A 578 -26.01 -0.96 -10.61
C GLU A 578 -26.85 0.30 -10.81
#